data_AF-A0A564YK55-F1
#
_entry.id   AF-A0A564YK55-F1
#
_cell.length_a   1.000
_cell.length_b   1.000
_cell.length_c   1.000
_cell.angle_alpha   90.00
_cell.angle_beta   90.00
_cell.angle_gamma   90.00
#
_symmetry.space_group_name_H-M   'P 1'
#
loop_
_entity.id
_entity.type
_entity.pdbx_description
1 polymer ?
#
loop_
_entity_poly.entity_id
_entity_poly.type
_entity_poly.pdbx_seq_one_letter_code
_entity_poly.pdbx_strand_id
1 'polypeptide(L)'
;IYTPNKDHIRHIPLFQFHRGNTASSAANTLKDTYGNDVVSEKTCRRWFSAGGFKKDDFSLKDEPRVGCSKNSLLSNWKLPLMKIQSALLEKTINREMKRLGKVSKAGERVPHDFSEINKQQRVVSAAFYCVLVNFSDEKWWILYNNVKRKRLWLSQDSGSKPIPQLRSGPHSKNSSVCMVGFEGNCLL
;
A
#
# COMPACT_ATOMS: atom_id res chain seq x y z
N ILE A 1 -23.63 -10.69 32.81
CA ILE A 1 -22.64 -11.78 32.97
C ILE A 1 -21.27 -11.16 32.73
N TYR A 2 -20.42 -11.11 33.74
CA TYR A 2 -19.08 -10.51 33.63
C TYR A 2 -18.17 -11.47 32.86
N THR A 3 -17.56 -10.99 31.77
CA THR A 3 -16.55 -11.73 31.01
C THR A 3 -15.16 -11.28 31.45
N PRO A 4 -14.38 -12.12 32.15
CA PRO A 4 -13.08 -11.72 32.67
C PRO A 4 -12.10 -11.44 31.53
N ASN A 5 -11.31 -10.37 31.64
CA ASN A 5 -10.23 -10.08 30.69
C ASN A 5 -9.15 -11.18 30.74
N LYS A 6 -8.54 -11.50 29.60
CA LYS A 6 -7.48 -12.52 29.49
C LYS A 6 -6.30 -12.26 30.43
N ASP A 7 -5.90 -11.00 30.59
CA ASP A 7 -4.82 -10.61 31.50
C ASP A 7 -5.23 -10.88 32.96
N HIS A 8 -6.48 -10.58 33.32
CA HIS A 8 -7.02 -10.83 34.66
C HIS A 8 -7.04 -12.33 35.00
N ILE A 9 -7.41 -13.17 34.03
CA ILE A 9 -7.39 -14.62 34.19
C ILE A 9 -5.96 -15.14 34.40
N ARG A 10 -4.94 -14.56 33.76
CA ARG A 10 -3.53 -14.99 33.91
C ARG A 10 -2.91 -14.58 35.24
N HIS A 11 -3.36 -13.49 35.86
CA HIS A 11 -2.88 -13.06 37.17
C HIS A 11 -3.20 -14.07 38.29
N ILE A 12 -4.34 -14.77 38.21
CA ILE A 12 -4.79 -15.68 39.27
C ILE A 12 -3.88 -16.92 39.39
N PRO A 13 -3.56 -17.65 38.31
CA PRO A 13 -2.57 -18.72 38.31
C PRO A 13 -1.18 -18.24 38.72
N LEU A 14 -0.77 -17.03 38.30
CA LEU A 14 0.52 -16.46 38.69
C LEU A 14 0.59 -16.22 40.21
N PHE A 15 -0.46 -15.63 40.78
CA PHE A 15 -0.56 -15.43 42.21
C PHE A 15 -0.50 -16.76 42.99
N GLN A 16 -1.18 -17.80 42.50
CA GLN A 16 -1.11 -19.13 43.11
C GLN A 16 0.27 -19.79 42.97
N PHE A 17 0.97 -19.55 41.87
CA PHE A 17 2.33 -20.03 41.67
C PHE A 17 3.28 -19.44 42.73
N HIS A 18 3.18 -18.14 43.02
CA HIS A 18 3.97 -17.49 44.09
C HIS A 18 3.63 -18.00 45.49
N ARG A 19 2.40 -18.47 45.72
CA ARG A 19 2.01 -19.14 46.98
C ARG A 19 2.51 -20.57 47.10
N GLY A 20 3.15 -21.13 46.07
CA GLY A 20 3.63 -22.51 46.06
C GLY A 20 2.55 -23.56 45.78
N ASN A 21 1.38 -23.14 45.28
CA ASN A 21 0.31 -24.07 44.94
C ASN A 21 0.60 -24.81 43.62
N THR A 22 -0.10 -25.92 43.39
CA THR A 22 -0.01 -26.67 42.13
C THR A 22 -0.92 -26.11 41.04
N ALA A 23 -0.59 -26.41 39.78
CA ALA A 23 -1.39 -25.99 38.62
C ALA A 23 -2.84 -26.47 38.67
N SER A 24 -3.09 -27.66 39.22
CA SER A 24 -4.44 -28.21 39.38
C SER A 24 -5.25 -27.43 40.43
N SER A 25 -4.61 -26.99 41.52
CA SER A 25 -5.23 -26.09 42.51
C SER A 25 -5.62 -24.75 41.87
N ALA A 26 -4.70 -24.16 41.08
CA ALA A 26 -4.96 -22.93 40.36
C ALA A 26 -6.12 -23.04 39.37
N ALA A 27 -6.20 -24.15 38.63
CA ALA A 27 -7.29 -24.44 37.72
C ALA A 27 -8.64 -24.60 38.46
N ASN A 28 -8.65 -25.28 39.61
CA ASN A 28 -9.85 -25.45 40.42
C ASN A 28 -10.36 -24.11 40.97
N THR A 29 -9.49 -23.25 41.48
CA THR A 29 -9.89 -21.91 41.94
C THR A 29 -10.46 -21.05 40.81
N LEU A 30 -9.90 -21.15 39.59
CA LEU A 30 -10.45 -20.45 38.43
C LEU A 30 -11.85 -20.96 38.05
N LYS A 31 -12.05 -22.28 38.10
CA LYS A 31 -13.35 -22.89 37.85
C LYS A 31 -14.39 -22.52 38.91
N ASP A 32 -13.97 -22.44 40.17
CA ASP A 32 -14.83 -22.05 41.30
C ASP A 32 -15.24 -20.57 41.21
N THR A 33 -14.30 -19.69 40.85
CA THR A 33 -14.56 -18.23 40.77
C THR A 33 -15.33 -17.80 39.52
N TYR A 34 -15.07 -18.42 38.36
CA TYR A 34 -15.64 -17.96 37.08
C TYR A 34 -16.42 -19.03 36.30
N GLY A 35 -16.52 -20.25 36.81
CA GLY A 35 -17.19 -21.36 36.16
C GLY A 35 -16.26 -22.23 35.30
N ASN A 36 -16.77 -23.40 34.89
CA ASN A 36 -16.00 -24.46 34.25
C ASN A 36 -15.37 -24.13 32.89
N ASP A 37 -15.82 -23.07 32.22
CA ASP A 37 -15.48 -22.79 30.81
C ASP A 37 -14.31 -21.80 30.61
N VAL A 38 -13.71 -21.30 31.70
CA VAL A 38 -12.74 -20.20 31.61
C VAL A 38 -11.33 -20.67 31.26
N VAL A 39 -10.81 -21.70 31.94
CA VAL A 39 -9.47 -22.26 31.67
C VAL A 39 -9.44 -23.78 31.92
N SER A 40 -8.92 -24.52 30.95
CA SER A 40 -8.66 -25.96 31.11
C SER A 40 -7.45 -26.22 32.03
N GLU A 41 -7.45 -27.32 32.77
CA GLU A 41 -6.30 -27.72 33.60
C GLU A 41 -5.02 -27.85 32.77
N LYS A 42 -5.12 -28.34 31.53
CA LYS A 42 -4.00 -28.45 30.58
C LYS A 42 -3.36 -27.09 30.29
N THR A 43 -4.16 -26.03 30.21
CA THR A 43 -3.68 -24.66 30.02
C THR A 43 -2.94 -24.17 31.28
N CYS A 44 -3.49 -24.38 32.48
CA CYS A 44 -2.81 -24.04 33.73
C CYS A 44 -1.48 -24.79 33.89
N ARG A 45 -1.43 -26.08 33.58
CA ARG A 45 -0.19 -26.87 33.59
C ARG A 45 0.87 -26.31 32.65
N ARG A 46 0.48 -25.87 31.44
CA ARG A 46 1.40 -25.22 30.50
C ARG A 46 2.00 -23.93 31.07
N TRP A 47 1.21 -23.10 31.74
CA TRP A 47 1.71 -21.89 32.39
C TRP A 47 2.67 -22.19 33.55
N PHE A 48 2.43 -23.26 34.32
CA PHE A 48 3.28 -23.72 35.42
C PHE A 48 4.52 -24.52 34.95
N SER A 49 4.63 -24.81 33.65
CA SER A 49 5.75 -25.57 33.10
C SER A 49 7.01 -24.71 32.95
N ALA A 50 8.14 -25.35 32.63
CA ALA A 50 9.45 -24.71 32.52
C ALA A 50 9.52 -23.53 31.52
N GLY A 51 8.62 -23.49 30.53
CA GLY A 51 8.52 -22.40 29.54
C GLY A 51 7.55 -21.27 29.89
N GLY A 52 6.94 -21.28 31.07
CA GLY A 52 6.09 -20.19 31.58
C GLY A 52 6.67 -19.58 32.85
N PHE A 53 5.92 -19.66 33.96
CA PHE A 53 6.27 -18.99 35.23
C PHE A 53 7.60 -19.43 35.87
N LYS A 54 8.10 -20.63 35.52
CA LYS A 54 9.39 -21.12 36.03
C LYS A 54 10.62 -20.46 35.39
N LYS A 55 10.46 -19.79 34.25
CA LYS A 55 11.56 -19.10 33.56
C LYS A 55 11.71 -17.64 34.01
N ASP A 56 11.02 -17.24 35.08
CA ASP A 56 10.88 -15.83 35.50
C ASP A 56 10.22 -14.93 34.43
N ASP A 57 9.58 -15.56 33.42
CA ASP A 57 8.80 -14.86 32.41
C ASP A 57 7.37 -14.70 32.89
N PHE A 58 7.11 -13.57 33.55
CA PHE A 58 5.80 -13.16 34.03
C PHE A 58 5.06 -12.27 33.02
N SER A 59 5.51 -12.22 31.77
CA SER A 59 4.80 -11.51 30.72
C SER A 59 3.42 -12.13 30.53
N LEU A 60 2.39 -11.37 30.86
CA LEU A 60 1.00 -11.80 30.69
C LEU A 60 0.54 -11.68 29.24
N LYS A 61 1.40 -11.19 28.33
CA LYS A 61 1.08 -11.03 26.91
C LYS A 61 1.33 -12.33 26.15
N ASP A 62 0.50 -12.57 25.15
CA ASP A 62 0.75 -13.64 24.19
C ASP A 62 2.05 -13.35 23.44
N GLU A 63 2.91 -14.36 23.32
CA GLU A 63 4.03 -14.26 22.39
C GLU A 63 3.51 -13.96 20.99
N PRO A 64 4.27 -13.19 20.19
CA PRO A 64 3.93 -12.95 18.80
C PRO A 64 3.77 -14.30 18.11
N ARG A 65 2.54 -14.64 17.74
CA ARG A 65 2.31 -15.83 16.93
C ARG A 65 3.15 -15.66 15.67
N VAL A 66 4.02 -16.62 15.38
CA VAL A 66 4.79 -16.66 14.15
C VAL A 66 3.80 -16.68 12.99
N GLY A 67 3.46 -15.51 12.49
CA GLY A 67 2.65 -15.35 11.30
C GLY A 67 3.47 -15.91 10.16
N CYS A 68 2.93 -16.89 9.45
CA CYS A 68 3.54 -17.50 8.27
C CYS A 68 4.19 -16.41 7.40
N SER A 69 5.52 -16.45 7.31
CA SER A 69 6.31 -15.53 6.50
C SER A 69 5.99 -15.79 5.03
N LYS A 70 5.09 -15.00 4.45
CA LYS A 70 4.71 -15.05 3.03
C LYS A 70 5.72 -14.32 2.13
N ASN A 71 6.93 -14.06 2.64
CA ASN A 71 7.95 -13.27 1.95
C ASN A 71 8.50 -13.97 0.70
N SER A 72 8.28 -15.29 0.54
CA SER A 72 8.70 -16.04 -0.66
C SER A 72 7.86 -15.77 -1.90
N LEU A 73 6.66 -15.19 -1.77
CA LEU A 73 5.78 -14.93 -2.91
C LEU A 73 6.12 -13.64 -3.69
N LEU A 74 6.93 -12.74 -3.10
CA LEU A 74 7.26 -11.46 -3.71
C LEU A 74 8.45 -11.52 -4.70
N SER A 75 9.26 -12.57 -4.67
CA SER A 75 10.46 -12.66 -5.52
C SER A 75 10.18 -13.09 -6.96
N ASN A 76 8.97 -13.58 -7.28
CA ASN A 76 8.68 -14.17 -8.60
C ASN A 76 7.25 -13.89 -9.10
N TRP A 77 6.83 -12.63 -9.12
CA TRP A 77 5.44 -12.24 -9.45
C TRP A 77 5.06 -12.31 -10.95
N LYS A 78 5.90 -12.88 -11.81
CA LYS A 78 5.69 -12.95 -13.27
C LYS A 78 4.82 -14.12 -13.75
N LEU A 79 4.05 -14.79 -12.89
CA LEU A 79 3.21 -15.92 -13.33
C LEU A 79 1.70 -15.67 -13.19
N PRO A 80 0.89 -16.03 -14.23
CA PRO A 80 -0.55 -15.88 -14.23
C PRO A 80 -1.21 -17.11 -13.61
N LEU A 81 -1.70 -16.99 -12.36
CA LEU A 81 -2.66 -17.96 -11.84
C LEU A 81 -3.77 -17.27 -11.05
N MET A 82 -5.00 -17.49 -11.54
CA MET A 82 -6.29 -17.38 -10.87
C MET A 82 -6.85 -15.98 -10.60
N LYS A 83 -7.90 -15.59 -11.34
CA LYS A 83 -8.73 -14.39 -11.12
C LYS A 83 -9.24 -14.24 -9.67
N ILE A 84 -9.49 -15.33 -8.94
CA ILE A 84 -9.95 -15.27 -7.54
C ILE A 84 -8.77 -15.14 -6.55
N GLN A 85 -7.65 -15.84 -6.79
CA GLN A 85 -6.43 -15.57 -6.02
C GLN A 85 -5.94 -14.15 -6.30
N SER A 86 -6.10 -13.63 -7.52
CA SER A 86 -5.63 -12.29 -7.89
C SER A 86 -6.27 -11.20 -7.05
N ALA A 87 -7.55 -11.30 -6.66
CA ALA A 87 -8.19 -10.30 -5.81
C ALA A 87 -7.76 -10.38 -4.33
N LEU A 88 -7.62 -11.60 -3.80
CA LEU A 88 -7.09 -11.83 -2.44
C LEU A 88 -5.61 -11.45 -2.35
N LEU A 89 -4.86 -11.73 -3.43
CA LEU A 89 -3.48 -11.38 -3.61
C LEU A 89 -3.33 -9.87 -3.80
N GLU A 90 -4.20 -9.21 -4.57
CA GLU A 90 -4.19 -7.76 -4.78
C GLU A 90 -4.39 -7.03 -3.46
N LYS A 91 -5.39 -7.41 -2.64
CA LYS A 91 -5.57 -6.83 -1.30
C LYS A 91 -4.35 -7.04 -0.41
N THR A 92 -3.72 -8.21 -0.50
CA THR A 92 -2.51 -8.54 0.28
C THR A 92 -1.30 -7.75 -0.20
N ILE A 93 -1.05 -7.70 -1.51
CA ILE A 93 0.01 -6.92 -2.15
C ILE A 93 -0.16 -5.44 -1.85
N ASN A 94 -1.38 -4.89 -1.96
CA ASN A 94 -1.65 -3.50 -1.65
C ASN A 94 -1.38 -3.18 -0.17
N ARG A 95 -1.66 -4.12 0.75
CA ARG A 95 -1.32 -3.98 2.17
C ARG A 95 0.20 -3.96 2.39
N GLU A 96 0.92 -4.89 1.76
CA GLU A 96 2.37 -4.96 1.88
C GLU A 96 3.07 -3.76 1.22
N MET A 97 2.62 -3.34 0.03
CA MET A 97 3.10 -2.12 -0.62
C MET A 97 2.92 -0.89 0.27
N LYS A 98 1.75 -0.74 0.91
CA LYS A 98 1.51 0.33 1.90
C LYS A 98 2.43 0.22 3.11
N ARG A 99 2.61 -0.99 3.66
CA ARG A 99 3.51 -1.26 4.80
C ARG A 99 4.97 -0.89 4.47
N LEU A 100 5.40 -1.14 3.25
CA LEU A 100 6.73 -0.80 2.73
C LEU A 100 6.84 0.66 2.25
N GLY A 101 5.79 1.48 2.39
CA GLY A 101 5.79 2.88 1.96
C GLY A 101 5.86 3.06 0.43
N LYS A 102 5.49 2.05 -0.35
CA LYS A 102 5.50 2.11 -1.82
C LYS A 102 4.19 2.71 -2.33
N VAL A 103 4.29 3.57 -3.34
CA VAL A 103 3.15 4.20 -4.02
C VAL A 103 3.22 3.93 -5.51
N SER A 104 2.08 3.63 -6.14
CA SER A 104 1.99 3.52 -7.59
C SER A 104 1.89 4.91 -8.21
N LYS A 105 2.79 5.21 -9.15
CA LYS A 105 2.76 6.45 -9.95
C LYS A 105 2.62 6.08 -11.41
N ALA A 106 1.86 6.89 -12.16
CA ALA A 106 1.81 6.75 -13.61
C ALA A 106 3.20 7.04 -14.20
N GLY A 107 3.59 6.25 -15.20
CA GLY A 107 4.81 6.51 -15.96
C GLY A 107 4.71 7.84 -16.70
N GLU A 108 5.82 8.56 -16.79
CA GLU A 108 5.92 9.76 -17.60
C GLU A 108 5.91 9.41 -19.09
N ARG A 109 5.16 10.18 -19.88
CA ARG A 109 5.08 9.95 -21.32
C ARG A 109 6.29 10.59 -21.99
N VAL A 110 7.24 9.76 -22.39
CA VAL A 110 8.40 10.20 -23.17
C VAL A 110 8.00 10.31 -24.65
N PRO A 111 8.35 11.40 -25.37
CA PRO A 111 7.98 11.59 -26.77
C PRO A 111 8.45 10.46 -27.70
N HIS A 112 9.67 9.96 -27.47
CA HIS A 112 10.27 8.86 -28.23
C HIS A 112 11.47 8.27 -27.50
N ASP A 113 11.77 7.01 -27.79
CA ASP A 113 12.95 6.34 -27.28
C ASP A 113 14.20 6.75 -28.06
N PHE A 114 15.23 7.16 -27.32
CA PHE A 114 16.50 7.59 -27.92
C PHE A 114 17.49 6.44 -28.02
N SER A 115 18.13 6.30 -29.19
CA SER A 115 19.38 5.54 -29.31
C SER A 115 20.51 6.24 -28.54
N GLU A 116 21.56 5.49 -28.20
CA GLU A 116 22.69 6.05 -27.44
C GLU A 116 23.38 7.19 -28.20
N ILE A 117 23.48 7.07 -29.52
CA ILE A 117 24.03 8.10 -30.41
C ILE A 117 23.16 9.37 -30.35
N ASN A 118 21.83 9.23 -30.39
CA ASN A 118 20.91 10.37 -30.31
C ASN A 118 21.00 11.08 -28.94
N LYS A 119 21.27 10.35 -27.86
CA LYS A 119 21.48 10.95 -26.53
C LYS A 119 22.78 11.76 -26.51
N GLN A 120 23.88 11.20 -27.01
CA GLN A 120 25.18 11.88 -27.05
C GLN A 120 25.12 13.17 -27.89
N GLN A 121 24.51 13.11 -29.07
CA GLN A 121 24.33 14.29 -29.93
C GLN A 121 23.52 15.40 -29.24
N ARG A 122 22.49 15.04 -28.46
CA ARG A 122 21.70 16.02 -27.69
C ARG A 122 22.49 16.69 -26.57
N VAL A 123 23.34 15.95 -25.85
CA VAL A 123 24.20 16.52 -24.79
C VAL A 123 25.19 17.52 -25.39
N VAL A 124 25.84 17.15 -26.49
CA VAL A 124 26.80 18.02 -27.20
C VAL A 124 26.10 19.26 -27.75
N SER A 125 24.94 19.09 -28.37
CA SER A 125 24.17 20.20 -28.95
C SER A 125 23.64 21.16 -27.87
N ALA A 126 23.17 20.64 -26.73
CA ALA A 126 22.71 21.45 -25.61
C ALA A 126 23.86 22.28 -25.01
N ALA A 127 25.07 21.74 -24.92
CA ALA A 127 26.24 22.49 -24.47
C ALA A 127 26.66 23.60 -25.45
N PHE A 128 26.42 23.41 -26.76
CA PHE A 128 26.85 24.33 -27.82
C PHE A 128 25.85 25.45 -28.12
N TYR A 129 24.55 25.16 -28.12
CA TYR A 129 23.49 26.09 -28.57
C TYR A 129 22.80 26.89 -27.45
N CYS A 130 23.34 26.89 -26.23
CA CYS A 130 22.72 27.58 -25.08
C CYS A 130 22.72 29.12 -25.15
N VAL A 131 23.43 29.75 -26.10
CA VAL A 131 23.71 31.20 -25.98
C VAL A 131 23.01 32.11 -27.01
N LEU A 132 22.63 31.68 -28.21
CA LEU A 132 22.05 32.62 -29.21
C LEU A 132 21.16 31.95 -30.25
N VAL A 133 19.89 31.63 -29.94
CA VAL A 133 18.94 31.20 -30.98
C VAL A 133 17.52 31.70 -30.66
N ASN A 134 16.92 32.44 -31.60
CA ASN A 134 15.48 32.60 -31.66
C ASN A 134 14.86 31.29 -32.15
N PHE A 135 14.08 30.63 -31.31
CA PHE A 135 13.38 29.40 -31.68
C PHE A 135 12.03 29.74 -32.32
N SER A 136 11.84 29.33 -33.57
CA SER A 136 10.51 29.25 -34.17
C SER A 136 10.12 27.78 -34.25
N ASP A 137 9.02 27.42 -33.59
CA ASP A 137 8.42 26.09 -33.72
C ASP A 137 7.06 26.23 -34.38
N GLU A 138 6.87 25.47 -35.46
CA GLU A 138 5.60 25.45 -36.15
C GLU A 138 4.70 24.42 -35.46
N LYS A 139 3.57 24.89 -34.92
CA LYS A 139 2.55 23.99 -34.42
C LYS A 139 1.55 23.69 -35.53
N TRP A 140 1.80 22.60 -36.25
CA TRP A 140 1.03 22.19 -37.43
C TRP A 140 -0.45 21.90 -37.15
N TRP A 141 -0.83 21.67 -35.89
CA TRP A 141 -2.19 21.33 -35.51
C TRP A 141 -2.64 22.12 -34.28
N ILE A 142 -3.48 23.14 -34.50
CA ILE A 142 -4.34 23.71 -33.46
C ILE A 142 -5.76 23.20 -33.69
N LEU A 143 -6.24 22.40 -32.75
CA LEU A 143 -7.58 21.83 -32.80
C LEU A 143 -8.62 22.89 -32.42
N TYR A 144 -9.59 23.16 -33.30
CA TYR A 144 -10.63 24.17 -33.07
C TYR A 144 -11.48 23.88 -31.81
N ASN A 145 -11.73 22.60 -31.51
CA ASN A 145 -12.44 22.18 -30.32
C ASN A 145 -11.64 21.13 -29.53
N ASN A 146 -10.74 21.59 -28.67
CA ASN A 146 -9.96 20.75 -27.79
C ASN A 146 -10.75 20.38 -26.52
N VAL A 147 -11.69 19.43 -26.66
CA VAL A 147 -12.51 18.95 -25.54
C VAL A 147 -11.62 18.25 -24.50
N LYS A 148 -11.30 18.95 -23.43
CA LYS A 148 -10.59 18.38 -22.27
C LYS A 148 -11.60 17.71 -21.35
N ARG A 149 -11.37 16.44 -21.01
CA ARG A 149 -12.14 15.75 -19.96
C ARG A 149 -11.98 16.51 -18.64
N LYS A 150 -13.10 17.02 -18.11
CA LYS A 150 -13.14 17.65 -16.79
C LYS A 150 -13.34 16.57 -15.72
N ARG A 151 -12.58 16.65 -14.62
CA ARG A 151 -12.83 15.80 -13.45
C ARG A 151 -14.12 16.28 -12.77
N LEU A 152 -14.99 15.34 -12.44
CA LEU A 152 -16.22 15.59 -11.69
C LEU A 152 -16.12 14.86 -10.35
N TRP A 153 -16.50 15.53 -9.28
CA TRP A 153 -16.63 14.92 -7.96
C TRP A 153 -18.04 14.35 -7.85
N LEU A 154 -18.15 13.03 -7.71
CA LEU A 154 -19.42 12.32 -7.60
C LEU A 154 -19.44 11.54 -6.28
N SER A 155 -20.64 11.34 -5.73
CA SER A 155 -20.82 10.51 -4.54
C SER A 155 -20.53 9.05 -4.86
N GLN A 156 -19.84 8.36 -3.96
CA GLN A 156 -19.36 6.99 -4.12
C GLN A 156 -20.49 5.98 -4.38
N ASP A 157 -21.70 6.28 -3.90
CA ASP A 157 -22.87 5.40 -3.98
C ASP A 157 -23.81 5.74 -5.14
N SER A 158 -23.54 6.85 -5.84
CA SER A 158 -24.30 7.16 -7.05
C SER A 158 -23.83 6.23 -8.16
N GLY A 159 -24.70 5.33 -8.64
CA GLY A 159 -24.51 4.55 -9.86
C GLY A 159 -24.45 5.41 -11.13
N SER A 160 -23.96 6.64 -11.01
CA SER A 160 -23.81 7.60 -12.08
C SER A 160 -22.82 7.05 -13.09
N LYS A 161 -23.36 6.53 -14.18
CA LYS A 161 -22.60 6.30 -15.41
C LYS A 161 -21.88 7.61 -15.76
N PRO A 162 -20.62 7.55 -16.23
CA PRO A 162 -19.91 8.75 -16.66
C PRO A 162 -20.77 9.48 -17.69
N ILE A 163 -21.08 10.75 -17.43
CA ILE A 163 -21.87 11.58 -18.33
C ILE A 163 -21.16 11.57 -19.69
N PRO A 164 -21.79 11.07 -20.77
CA PRO A 164 -21.18 11.03 -22.08
C PRO A 164 -20.85 12.45 -22.51
N GLN A 165 -19.56 12.79 -22.56
CA GLN A 165 -19.14 14.02 -23.22
C GLN A 165 -19.25 13.80 -24.73
N LEU A 166 -19.96 14.70 -25.40
CA LEU A 166 -20.14 14.66 -26.85
C LEU A 166 -18.77 14.50 -27.53
N ARG A 167 -18.57 13.40 -28.25
CA ARG A 167 -17.39 13.26 -29.12
C ARG A 167 -17.45 14.39 -30.14
N SER A 168 -16.33 15.07 -30.36
CA SER A 168 -16.16 15.89 -31.56
C SER A 168 -16.48 15.02 -32.78
N GLY A 169 -17.31 15.53 -33.69
CA GLY A 169 -17.68 14.83 -34.92
C GLY A 169 -16.45 14.38 -35.74
N PRO A 170 -16.64 13.50 -36.74
CA PRO A 170 -15.57 12.76 -37.42
C PRO A 170 -14.50 13.63 -38.11
N HIS A 171 -14.73 14.94 -38.26
CA HIS A 171 -13.77 15.88 -38.84
C HIS A 171 -13.40 16.96 -37.82
N SER A 172 -12.23 16.82 -37.20
CA SER A 172 -11.60 17.92 -36.49
C SER A 172 -11.20 19.01 -37.49
N LYS A 173 -11.76 20.21 -37.34
CA LYS A 173 -11.29 21.39 -38.08
C LYS A 173 -9.96 21.82 -37.45
N ASN A 174 -8.89 21.71 -38.22
CA ASN A 174 -7.55 22.12 -37.82
C ASN A 174 -7.20 23.42 -38.55
N SER A 175 -6.59 24.35 -37.85
CA SER A 175 -6.03 25.58 -38.42
C SER A 175 -4.51 25.58 -38.22
N SER A 176 -3.76 25.97 -39.26
CA SER A 176 -2.33 26.24 -39.15
C SER A 176 -2.11 27.69 -38.69
N VAL A 177 -1.23 27.88 -37.73
CA VAL A 177 -0.83 29.21 -37.25
C VAL A 177 0.69 29.19 -37.05
N CYS A 178 1.40 30.11 -37.71
CA CYS A 178 2.78 30.41 -37.38
C CYS A 178 2.81 31.55 -36.36
N MET A 179 3.37 31.30 -35.18
CA MET A 179 3.62 32.33 -34.18
C MET A 179 5.10 32.67 -34.19
N VAL A 180 5.44 33.91 -34.54
CA VAL A 180 6.81 34.43 -34.43
C VAL A 180 6.91 35.13 -33.08
N GLY A 181 7.58 34.49 -32.11
CA GLY A 181 7.88 35.09 -30.80
C GLY A 181 9.13 35.96 -30.89
N PHE A 182 9.01 37.23 -30.48
CA PHE A 182 10.14 38.15 -30.35
C PHE A 182 10.44 38.30 -28.85
N GLU A 183 11.39 37.53 -28.31
CA GLU A 183 11.89 37.76 -26.96
C GLU A 183 13.06 38.76 -27.04
N GLY A 184 12.76 40.02 -26.71
CA GLY A 184 13.76 41.06 -26.58
C GLY A 184 14.74 40.77 -25.44
N ASN A 185 16.02 40.99 -25.73
CA ASN A 185 17.20 40.74 -24.90
C ASN A 185 17.03 40.98 -23.39
N CYS A 186 17.52 40.01 -22.61
CA CYS A 186 17.97 40.24 -21.24
C CYS A 186 19.14 41.23 -21.22
N LEU A 187 19.01 42.32 -20.46
CA LEU A 187 20.13 43.07 -19.92
C LEU A 187 20.16 42.84 -18.41
N LEU A 188 21.15 42.07 -17.95
CA LEU A 188 22.14 42.41 -16.90
C LEU A 188 23.02 41.19 -16.61
#